data_AF-A0A6I9HQN7-F1
#
_entry.id   AF-A0A6I9HQN7-F1
#
_cell.length_a   1.000
_cell.length_b   1.000
_cell.length_c   1.000
_cell.angle_alpha   90.00
_cell.angle_beta   90.00
_cell.angle_gamma   90.00
#
_symmetry.space_group_name_H-M   'P 1'
#
loop_
_entity.id
_entity.type
_entity.pdbx_description
1 polymer ?
#
loop_
_entity_poly.entity_id
_entity_poly.type
_entity_poly.pdbx_seq_one_letter_code
_entity_poly.pdbx_strand_id
1 'polypeptide(L)'
;MRVDLENRCQSLQEDLDFRKNVFEEEIRETRKRHEHRLIEVDTSRQQEYESKMTQALEDLRNQHDEQVKLYKMELEQTYQAKLENAKLSSDQNDKAAGAAREELKEARMRIEALSYQLSGLQKQASAAEDRIRELEEMMAGEREKFRKMLDAKEREMTDMRDQMQLQLTEYQELLDVKLALDMEISAYRKLLEGEEERLKLSPSPSSRVTVSRATSSSSSSSTSLVRSSRGKRKRIEAEELSGSGTSGIGTGSISGSSSSSSFQMSQQASATGSISIEEIDLEGKYVQLKNNSEKDQSLGNWRLKRQIGDGDEIAYKFTPKYVLRAGQTVTIWGADAGVSHSPPSVLVWKNQGSWGTGGNIRTYLVNSEGEEVAVRSVTKSVVVRENEEEEDEIEYGEEDLFNQQGDPRTTSRGCSVM
;
A
#
# COMPACT_ATOMS: atom_id res chain seq x y z
N MET A 1 -146.06 59.59 26.51
CA MET A 1 -145.03 60.66 26.53
C MET A 1 -143.87 60.39 27.47
N ARG A 2 -144.05 60.15 28.79
CA ARG A 2 -142.92 59.83 29.67
C ARG A 2 -142.30 58.44 29.36
N VAL A 3 -143.16 57.42 29.22
CA VAL A 3 -142.76 56.05 28.89
C VAL A 3 -142.07 55.94 27.52
N ASP A 4 -142.53 56.70 26.52
CA ASP A 4 -141.93 56.69 25.17
C ASP A 4 -140.53 57.32 25.14
N LEU A 5 -140.31 58.37 25.93
CA LEU A 5 -139.00 59.00 26.10
C LEU A 5 -138.05 58.10 26.88
N GLU A 6 -138.57 57.41 27.89
CA GLU A 6 -137.80 56.46 28.71
C GLU A 6 -137.38 55.22 27.91
N ASN A 7 -138.28 54.67 27.08
CA ASN A 7 -137.96 53.62 26.11
C ASN A 7 -136.93 54.08 25.07
N ARG A 8 -137.01 55.33 24.59
CA ARG A 8 -136.04 55.84 23.63
C ARG A 8 -134.68 56.11 24.25
N CYS A 9 -134.64 56.54 25.50
CA CYS A 9 -133.40 56.61 26.27
C CYS A 9 -132.80 55.22 26.52
N GLN A 10 -133.63 54.20 26.83
CA GLN A 10 -133.17 52.81 26.95
C GLN A 10 -132.63 52.26 25.63
N SER A 11 -133.33 52.42 24.51
CA SER A 11 -132.83 51.95 23.20
C SER A 11 -131.55 52.68 22.77
N LEU A 12 -131.44 53.99 23.02
CA LEU A 12 -130.19 54.72 22.76
C LEU A 12 -129.05 54.28 23.66
N GLN A 13 -129.35 53.90 24.91
CA GLN A 13 -128.38 53.35 25.85
C GLN A 13 -127.91 51.97 25.38
N GLU A 14 -128.84 51.09 24.99
CA GLU A 14 -128.56 49.76 24.43
C GLU A 14 -127.78 49.84 23.11
N ASP A 15 -128.11 50.77 22.21
CA ASP A 15 -127.37 51.01 20.96
C ASP A 15 -125.95 51.53 21.22
N LEU A 16 -125.78 52.40 22.23
CA LEU A 16 -124.49 52.94 22.63
C LEU A 16 -123.63 51.84 23.27
N ASP A 17 -124.22 51.01 24.12
CA ASP A 17 -123.56 49.88 24.75
C ASP A 17 -123.25 48.76 23.73
N PHE A 18 -124.12 48.52 22.74
CA PHE A 18 -123.84 47.64 21.60
C PHE A 18 -122.66 48.15 20.77
N ARG A 19 -122.66 49.44 20.39
CA ARG A 19 -121.54 50.03 19.64
C ARG A 19 -120.24 50.00 20.44
N LYS A 20 -120.29 50.26 21.74
CA LYS A 20 -119.12 50.12 22.64
C LYS A 20 -118.60 48.69 22.66
N ASN A 21 -119.47 47.70 22.80
CA ASN A 21 -119.08 46.29 22.80
C ASN A 21 -118.48 45.89 21.44
N VAL A 22 -119.05 46.33 20.32
CA VAL A 22 -118.50 46.07 18.99
C VAL A 22 -117.12 46.72 18.82
N PHE A 23 -116.95 47.99 19.20
CA PHE A 23 -115.63 48.63 19.14
C PHE A 23 -114.62 47.99 20.09
N GLU A 24 -115.03 47.57 21.29
CA GLU A 24 -114.16 46.82 22.21
C GLU A 24 -113.75 45.47 21.61
N GLU A 25 -114.66 44.80 20.91
CA GLU A 25 -114.38 43.52 20.25
C GLU A 25 -113.47 43.69 19.03
N GLU A 26 -113.67 44.72 18.21
CA GLU A 26 -112.75 45.08 17.12
C GLU A 26 -111.36 45.48 17.65
N ILE A 27 -111.29 46.25 18.73
CA ILE A 27 -110.03 46.60 19.41
C ILE A 27 -109.36 45.33 19.97
N ARG A 28 -110.13 44.41 20.54
CA ARG A 28 -109.61 43.13 21.05
C ARG A 28 -109.09 42.26 19.93
N GLU A 29 -109.78 42.21 18.80
CA GLU A 29 -109.41 41.39 17.65
C GLU A 29 -108.20 41.97 16.92
N THR A 30 -108.12 43.29 16.73
CA THR A 30 -106.94 43.97 16.17
C THR A 30 -105.71 43.80 17.07
N ARG A 31 -105.87 43.88 18.40
CA ARG A 31 -104.80 43.56 19.37
C ARG A 31 -104.34 42.11 19.25
N LYS A 32 -105.27 41.14 19.21
CA LYS A 32 -104.93 39.72 19.03
C LYS A 32 -104.21 39.45 17.72
N ARG A 33 -104.64 40.05 16.60
CA ARG A 33 -103.95 39.93 15.31
C ARG A 33 -102.56 40.54 15.33
N HIS A 34 -102.39 41.68 16.02
CA HIS A 34 -101.08 42.32 16.16
C HIS A 34 -100.14 41.49 17.06
N GLU A 35 -100.66 40.96 18.17
CA GLU A 35 -99.95 40.05 19.07
C GLU A 35 -99.53 38.76 18.36
N HIS A 36 -100.42 38.13 17.60
CA HIS A 36 -100.10 36.95 16.80
C HIS A 36 -98.99 37.23 15.78
N ARG A 37 -99.09 38.36 15.05
CA ARG A 37 -98.07 38.75 14.06
C ARG A 37 -96.73 39.06 14.71
N LEU A 38 -96.74 39.68 15.89
CA LEU A 38 -95.53 39.90 16.68
C LEU A 38 -94.88 38.57 17.08
N ILE A 39 -95.65 37.61 17.58
CA ILE A 39 -95.16 36.28 17.97
C ILE A 39 -94.62 35.53 16.75
N GLU A 40 -95.31 35.56 15.61
CA GLU A 40 -94.83 34.92 14.37
C GLU A 40 -93.51 35.53 13.88
N VAL A 41 -93.39 36.86 13.91
CA VAL A 41 -92.15 37.55 13.53
C VAL A 41 -91.03 37.23 14.51
N ASP A 42 -91.31 37.18 15.82
CA ASP A 42 -90.31 36.87 16.84
C ASP A 42 -89.87 35.40 16.75
N THR A 43 -90.80 34.48 16.52
CA THR A 43 -90.53 33.05 16.31
C THR A 43 -89.75 32.81 15.02
N SER A 44 -90.09 33.51 13.93
CA SER A 44 -89.37 33.43 12.66
C SER A 44 -87.94 33.95 12.81
N ARG A 45 -87.77 35.07 13.51
CA ARG A 45 -86.46 35.67 13.77
C ARG A 45 -85.61 34.77 14.68
N GLN A 46 -86.22 34.14 15.67
CA GLN A 46 -85.55 33.16 16.53
C GLN A 46 -85.09 31.93 15.73
N GLN A 47 -85.92 31.38 14.85
CA GLN A 47 -85.54 30.28 13.95
C GLN A 47 -84.39 30.66 13.01
N GLU A 48 -84.39 31.89 12.47
CA GLU A 48 -83.27 32.36 11.66
C GLU A 48 -81.96 32.47 12.45
N TYR A 49 -82.02 32.94 13.71
CA TYR A 49 -80.84 32.99 14.57
C TYR A 49 -80.37 31.59 14.96
N GLU A 50 -81.29 30.69 15.31
CA GLU A 50 -80.97 29.29 15.59
C GLU A 50 -80.36 28.60 14.36
N SER A 51 -80.94 28.81 13.17
CA SER A 51 -80.42 28.28 11.90
C SER A 51 -79.02 28.80 11.59
N LYS A 52 -78.79 30.12 11.70
CA LYS A 52 -77.46 30.73 11.50
C LYS A 52 -76.44 30.22 12.52
N MET A 53 -76.86 30.02 13.77
CA MET A 53 -76.00 29.47 14.81
C MET A 53 -75.65 28.00 14.52
N THR A 54 -76.62 27.18 14.13
CA THR A 54 -76.36 25.78 13.74
C THR A 54 -75.44 25.70 12.54
N GLN A 55 -75.63 26.56 11.54
CA GLN A 55 -74.79 26.62 10.36
C GLN A 55 -73.35 27.01 10.74
N ALA A 56 -73.16 28.03 11.58
CA ALA A 56 -71.83 28.42 12.03
C ALA A 56 -71.12 27.30 12.82
N LEU A 57 -71.85 26.53 13.64
CA LEU A 57 -71.30 25.37 14.35
C LEU A 57 -70.93 24.22 13.40
N GLU A 58 -71.74 23.99 12.37
CA GLU A 58 -71.48 22.98 11.34
C GLU A 58 -70.26 23.37 10.48
N ASP A 59 -70.15 24.64 10.09
CA ASP A 59 -68.99 25.17 9.37
C ASP A 59 -67.70 25.03 10.20
N LEU A 60 -67.74 25.32 11.51
CA LEU A 60 -66.60 25.12 12.40
C LEU A 60 -66.21 23.64 12.50
N ARG A 61 -67.18 22.73 12.59
CA ARG A 61 -66.89 21.29 12.56
C ARG A 61 -66.26 20.86 11.24
N ASN A 62 -66.81 21.32 10.12
CA ASN A 62 -66.30 20.99 8.79
C ASN A 62 -64.85 21.48 8.62
N GLN A 63 -64.54 22.71 9.06
CA GLN A 63 -63.18 23.25 9.04
C GLN A 63 -62.22 22.41 9.90
N HIS A 64 -62.64 22.01 11.10
CA HIS A 64 -61.82 21.16 11.96
C HIS A 64 -61.61 19.76 11.35
N ASP A 65 -62.64 19.15 10.78
CA ASP A 65 -62.55 17.85 10.12
C ASP A 65 -61.64 17.92 8.88
N GLU A 66 -61.71 19.00 8.11
CA GLU A 66 -60.81 19.25 6.99
C GLU A 66 -59.36 19.42 7.44
N GLN A 67 -59.11 20.21 8.50
CA GLN A 67 -57.78 20.37 9.08
C GLN A 67 -57.20 19.02 9.54
N VAL A 68 -57.99 18.21 10.25
CA VAL A 68 -57.56 16.89 10.71
C VAL A 68 -57.25 15.96 9.54
N LYS A 69 -58.08 15.99 8.48
CA LYS A 69 -57.83 15.22 7.24
C LYS A 69 -56.53 15.65 6.57
N LEU A 70 -56.29 16.95 6.45
CA LEU A 70 -55.05 17.50 5.87
C LEU A 70 -53.83 17.06 6.68
N TYR A 71 -53.86 17.25 8.00
CA TYR A 71 -52.76 16.82 8.87
C TYR A 71 -52.51 15.31 8.78
N LYS A 72 -53.56 14.49 8.71
CA LYS A 72 -53.43 13.04 8.53
C LYS A 72 -52.76 12.71 7.20
N MET A 73 -53.21 13.34 6.11
CA MET A 73 -52.65 13.11 4.77
C MET A 73 -51.18 13.54 4.68
N GLU A 74 -50.83 14.70 5.22
CA GLU A 74 -49.44 15.18 5.28
C GLU A 74 -48.58 14.26 6.13
N LEU A 75 -49.10 13.77 7.26
CA LEU A 75 -48.42 12.82 8.11
C LEU A 75 -48.17 11.48 7.38
N GLU A 76 -49.19 10.93 6.73
CA GLU A 76 -49.06 9.71 5.93
C GLU A 76 -48.05 9.89 4.78
N GLN A 77 -48.11 11.02 4.07
CA GLN A 77 -47.19 11.33 2.99
C GLN A 77 -45.75 11.45 3.49
N THR A 78 -45.52 12.12 4.62
CA THR A 78 -44.17 12.27 5.18
C THR A 78 -43.63 10.93 5.70
N TYR A 79 -44.47 10.08 6.32
CA TYR A 79 -44.06 8.74 6.71
C TYR A 79 -43.77 7.84 5.52
N GLN A 80 -44.61 7.89 4.48
CA GLN A 80 -44.36 7.15 3.23
C GLN A 80 -43.05 7.59 2.59
N ALA A 81 -42.80 8.90 2.47
CA ALA A 81 -41.56 9.43 1.94
C ALA A 81 -40.33 9.00 2.77
N LYS A 82 -40.44 8.99 4.11
CA LYS A 82 -39.37 8.50 4.99
C LYS A 82 -39.11 7.01 4.81
N LEU A 83 -40.16 6.20 4.69
CA LEU A 83 -40.04 4.76 4.46
C LEU A 83 -39.44 4.46 3.09
N GLU A 84 -39.87 5.15 2.04
CA GLU A 84 -39.32 5.01 0.69
C GLU A 84 -37.86 5.43 0.64
N ASN A 85 -37.49 6.54 1.29
CA ASN A 85 -36.11 6.99 1.37
C ASN A 85 -35.24 5.98 2.15
N ALA A 86 -35.72 5.46 3.29
CA ALA A 86 -35.03 4.43 4.04
C ALA A 86 -34.82 3.14 3.22
N LYS A 87 -35.85 2.70 2.47
CA LYS A 87 -35.75 1.56 1.56
C LYS A 87 -34.74 1.81 0.44
N LEU A 88 -34.81 2.98 -0.20
CA LEU A 88 -33.90 3.35 -1.29
C LEU A 88 -32.45 3.44 -0.79
N SER A 89 -32.24 3.97 0.41
CA SER A 89 -30.93 3.99 1.06
C SER A 89 -30.44 2.57 1.39
N SER A 90 -31.32 1.68 1.84
CA SER A 90 -30.98 0.27 2.07
C SER A 90 -30.57 -0.41 0.77
N ASP A 91 -31.37 -0.26 -0.29
CA ASP A 91 -31.08 -0.84 -1.61
C ASP A 91 -29.77 -0.31 -2.20
N GLN A 92 -29.46 0.98 -1.99
CA GLN A 92 -28.19 1.56 -2.41
C GLN A 92 -27.01 0.98 -1.61
N ASN A 93 -27.17 0.84 -0.30
CA ASN A 93 -26.16 0.23 0.55
C ASN A 93 -25.93 -1.25 0.17
N ASP A 94 -26.99 -2.00 -0.10
CA ASP A 94 -26.90 -3.40 -0.54
C ASP A 94 -26.21 -3.53 -1.90
N LYS A 95 -26.50 -2.62 -2.85
CA LYS A 95 -25.79 -2.56 -4.14
C LYS A 95 -24.31 -2.23 -3.96
N ALA A 96 -23.98 -1.24 -3.13
CA ALA A 96 -22.60 -0.86 -2.84
C ALA A 96 -21.83 -2.01 -2.15
N ALA A 97 -22.46 -2.68 -1.19
CA ALA A 97 -21.91 -3.87 -0.53
C ALA A 97 -21.75 -5.04 -1.51
N GLY A 98 -22.70 -5.22 -2.43
CA GLY A 98 -22.62 -6.20 -3.51
C GLY A 98 -21.43 -5.95 -4.44
N ALA A 99 -21.27 -4.71 -4.91
CA ALA A 99 -20.14 -4.31 -5.75
C ALA A 99 -18.80 -4.51 -5.04
N ALA A 100 -18.68 -4.08 -3.78
CA ALA A 100 -17.46 -4.28 -3.00
C ALA A 100 -17.11 -5.76 -2.78
N ARG A 101 -18.12 -6.63 -2.59
CA ARG A 101 -17.93 -8.09 -2.49
C ARG A 101 -17.48 -8.69 -3.82
N GLU A 102 -18.01 -8.21 -4.94
CA GLU A 102 -17.61 -8.66 -6.28
C GLU A 102 -16.17 -8.24 -6.60
N GLU A 103 -15.81 -6.98 -6.37
CA GLU A 103 -14.44 -6.48 -6.52
C GLU A 103 -13.44 -7.28 -5.65
N LEU A 104 -13.82 -7.57 -4.41
CA LEU A 104 -13.00 -8.39 -3.51
C LEU A 104 -12.84 -9.82 -4.03
N LYS A 105 -13.88 -10.40 -4.61
CA LYS A 105 -13.81 -11.73 -5.23
C LYS A 105 -12.90 -11.71 -6.46
N GLU A 106 -13.02 -10.71 -7.33
CA GLU A 106 -12.15 -10.54 -8.49
C GLU A 106 -10.69 -10.35 -8.09
N ALA A 107 -10.43 -9.52 -7.08
CA ALA A 107 -9.08 -9.31 -6.53
C ALA A 107 -8.51 -10.62 -5.97
N ARG A 108 -9.31 -11.42 -5.24
CA ARG A 108 -8.89 -12.74 -4.76
C ARG A 108 -8.54 -13.69 -5.90
N MET A 109 -9.40 -13.80 -6.92
CA MET A 109 -9.12 -14.62 -8.10
C MET A 109 -7.84 -14.18 -8.82
N ARG A 110 -7.59 -12.85 -8.89
CA ARG A 110 -6.37 -12.30 -9.48
C ARG A 110 -5.13 -12.64 -8.65
N ILE A 111 -5.22 -12.55 -7.33
CA ILE A 111 -4.13 -12.94 -6.42
C ILE A 111 -3.82 -14.43 -6.57
N GLU A 112 -4.84 -15.29 -6.62
CA GLU A 112 -4.66 -16.73 -6.81
C GLU A 112 -4.00 -17.05 -8.17
N ALA A 113 -4.45 -16.39 -9.25
CA ALA A 113 -3.85 -16.55 -10.57
C ALA A 113 -2.39 -16.11 -10.62
N LEU A 114 -2.06 -14.95 -10.03
CA LEU A 114 -0.68 -14.46 -9.94
C LEU A 114 0.18 -15.35 -9.04
N SER A 115 -0.37 -15.86 -7.94
CA SER A 115 0.32 -16.79 -7.04
C SER A 115 0.62 -18.11 -7.75
N TYR A 116 -0.30 -18.60 -8.57
CA TYR A 116 -0.07 -19.77 -9.42
C TYR A 116 1.06 -19.52 -10.42
N GLN A 117 1.04 -18.38 -11.12
CA GLN A 117 2.11 -17.99 -12.05
C GLN A 117 3.47 -17.86 -11.35
N LEU A 118 3.53 -17.20 -10.19
CA LEU A 118 4.75 -17.10 -9.37
C LEU A 118 5.27 -18.48 -8.98
N SER A 119 4.39 -19.38 -8.51
CA SER A 119 4.79 -20.74 -8.16
C SER A 119 5.33 -21.53 -9.37
N GLY A 120 4.77 -21.30 -10.56
CA GLY A 120 5.24 -21.90 -11.81
C GLY A 120 6.63 -21.38 -12.19
N LEU A 121 6.82 -20.06 -12.17
CA LEU A 121 8.11 -19.43 -12.45
C LEU A 121 9.17 -19.82 -11.42
N GLN A 122 8.82 -19.92 -10.14
CA GLN A 122 9.72 -20.36 -9.08
C GLN A 122 10.18 -21.81 -9.30
N LYS A 123 9.27 -22.72 -9.69
CA LYS A 123 9.64 -24.10 -10.06
C LYS A 123 10.53 -24.14 -11.30
N GLN A 124 10.29 -23.29 -12.29
CA GLN A 124 11.12 -23.20 -13.48
C GLN A 124 12.52 -22.67 -13.14
N ALA A 125 12.61 -21.68 -12.25
CA ALA A 125 13.88 -21.14 -11.77
C ALA A 125 14.68 -22.20 -11.01
N SER A 126 14.06 -22.91 -10.05
CA SER A 126 14.74 -23.98 -9.32
C SER A 126 15.21 -25.11 -10.24
N ALA A 127 14.40 -25.51 -11.22
CA ALA A 127 14.79 -26.52 -12.20
C ALA A 127 15.96 -26.05 -13.09
N ALA A 128 16.03 -24.77 -13.43
CA ALA A 128 17.14 -24.20 -14.18
C ALA A 128 18.43 -24.14 -13.32
N GLU A 129 18.32 -23.75 -12.05
CA GLU A 129 19.42 -23.75 -11.08
C GLU A 129 19.99 -25.14 -10.86
N ASP A 130 19.14 -26.16 -10.68
CA ASP A 130 19.57 -27.55 -10.54
C ASP A 130 20.29 -28.03 -11.81
N ARG A 131 19.78 -27.68 -12.99
CA ARG A 131 20.45 -28.01 -14.27
C ARG A 131 21.80 -27.32 -14.43
N ILE A 132 21.95 -26.08 -13.95
CA ILE A 132 23.24 -25.39 -13.91
C ILE A 132 24.20 -26.13 -12.99
N ARG A 133 23.74 -26.50 -11.77
CA ARG A 133 24.55 -27.25 -10.81
C ARG A 133 25.02 -28.60 -11.36
N GLU A 134 24.16 -29.35 -12.04
CA GLU A 134 24.52 -30.60 -12.72
C GLU A 134 25.59 -30.38 -13.80
N LEU A 135 25.45 -29.34 -14.63
CA LEU A 135 26.43 -29.01 -15.68
C LEU A 135 27.78 -28.59 -15.07
N GLU A 136 27.76 -27.81 -13.99
CA GLU A 136 28.97 -27.42 -13.26
C GLU A 136 29.68 -28.62 -12.65
N GLU A 137 28.94 -29.56 -12.04
CA GLU A 137 29.49 -30.80 -11.49
C GLU A 137 30.09 -31.68 -12.59
N MET A 138 29.42 -31.82 -13.73
CA MET A 138 29.96 -32.55 -14.88
C MET A 138 31.27 -31.91 -15.39
N MET A 139 31.31 -30.58 -15.56
CA MET A 139 32.52 -29.88 -15.97
C MET A 139 33.65 -30.02 -14.95
N ALA A 140 33.34 -29.95 -13.65
CA ALA A 140 34.32 -30.18 -12.59
C ALA A 140 34.85 -31.61 -12.61
N GLY A 141 33.97 -32.60 -12.81
CA GLY A 141 34.34 -34.01 -12.96
C GLY A 141 35.23 -34.26 -14.17
N GLU A 142 34.96 -33.61 -15.30
CA GLU A 142 35.82 -33.67 -16.49
C GLU A 142 37.20 -33.05 -16.24
N ARG A 143 37.26 -31.87 -15.61
CA ARG A 143 38.52 -31.22 -15.23
C ARG A 143 39.35 -32.11 -14.31
N GLU A 144 38.73 -32.75 -13.33
CA GLU A 144 39.40 -33.67 -12.41
C GLU A 144 39.90 -34.93 -13.13
N LYS A 145 39.13 -35.48 -14.08
CA LYS A 145 39.58 -36.59 -14.94
C LYS A 145 40.82 -36.20 -15.75
N PHE A 146 40.82 -35.02 -16.38
CA PHE A 146 41.97 -34.54 -17.15
C PHE A 146 43.19 -34.25 -16.26
N ARG A 147 42.99 -33.68 -15.07
CA ARG A 147 44.07 -33.49 -14.08
C ARG A 147 44.69 -34.82 -13.68
N LYS A 148 43.88 -35.82 -13.31
CA LYS A 148 44.38 -37.17 -12.98
C LYS A 148 45.15 -37.82 -14.13
N MET A 149 44.69 -37.63 -15.37
CA MET A 149 45.38 -38.12 -16.56
C MET A 149 46.73 -37.42 -16.76
N LEU A 150 46.79 -36.10 -16.59
CA LEU A 150 48.03 -35.33 -16.63
C LEU A 150 49.00 -35.80 -15.54
N ASP A 151 48.56 -35.91 -14.29
CA ASP A 151 49.39 -36.38 -13.19
C ASP A 151 49.92 -37.80 -13.44
N ALA A 152 49.11 -38.68 -14.03
CA ALA A 152 49.55 -40.03 -14.41
C ALA A 152 50.65 -39.98 -15.48
N LYS A 153 50.49 -39.14 -16.50
CA LYS A 153 51.51 -38.94 -17.55
C LYS A 153 52.77 -38.25 -17.02
N GLU A 154 52.64 -37.32 -16.08
CA GLU A 154 53.78 -36.70 -15.41
C GLU A 154 54.57 -37.74 -14.61
N ARG A 155 53.89 -38.65 -13.88
CA ARG A 155 54.54 -39.77 -13.18
C ARG A 155 55.26 -40.73 -14.15
N GLU A 156 54.61 -41.13 -15.23
CA GLU A 156 55.27 -41.96 -16.28
C GLU A 156 56.53 -41.24 -16.82
N MET A 157 56.44 -39.93 -17.05
CA MET A 157 57.57 -39.12 -17.53
C MET A 157 58.69 -38.97 -16.48
N THR A 158 58.39 -38.91 -15.19
CA THR A 158 59.42 -38.92 -14.14
C THR A 158 60.08 -40.29 -14.05
N ASP A 159 59.30 -41.37 -14.06
CA ASP A 159 59.83 -42.74 -14.00
C ASP A 159 60.79 -43.03 -15.17
N MET A 160 60.43 -42.60 -16.38
CA MET A 160 61.30 -42.73 -17.56
C MET A 160 62.58 -41.90 -17.44
N ARG A 161 62.53 -40.72 -16.82
CA ARG A 161 63.73 -39.90 -16.57
C ARG A 161 64.64 -40.57 -15.54
N ASP A 162 64.07 -41.12 -14.47
CA ASP A 162 64.82 -41.81 -13.43
C ASP A 162 65.49 -43.08 -13.98
N GLN A 163 64.77 -43.86 -14.79
CA GLN A 163 65.35 -45.01 -15.50
C GLN A 163 66.50 -44.60 -16.43
N MET A 164 66.33 -43.52 -17.19
CA MET A 164 67.39 -43.01 -18.06
C MET A 164 68.61 -42.55 -17.24
N GLN A 165 68.38 -41.90 -16.09
CA GLN A 165 69.46 -41.48 -15.20
C GLN A 165 70.18 -42.67 -14.58
N LEU A 166 69.45 -43.72 -14.18
CA LEU A 166 70.03 -44.97 -13.68
C LEU A 166 70.92 -45.63 -14.74
N GLN A 167 70.44 -45.72 -15.99
CA GLN A 167 71.26 -46.25 -17.08
C GLN A 167 72.55 -45.44 -17.28
N LEU A 168 72.47 -44.10 -17.23
CA LEU A 168 73.67 -43.26 -17.33
C LEU A 168 74.67 -43.51 -16.19
N THR A 169 74.20 -43.70 -14.96
CA THR A 169 75.08 -44.04 -13.83
C THR A 169 75.71 -45.42 -14.00
N GLU A 170 74.96 -46.43 -14.41
CA GLU A 170 75.48 -47.77 -14.69
C GLU A 170 76.53 -47.75 -15.81
N TYR A 171 76.30 -46.97 -16.88
CA TYR A 171 77.29 -46.78 -17.95
C TYR A 171 78.55 -46.07 -17.46
N GLN A 172 78.42 -45.08 -16.56
CA GLN A 172 79.57 -44.40 -15.96
C GLN A 172 80.38 -45.35 -15.07
N GLU A 173 79.72 -46.15 -14.22
CA GLU A 173 80.38 -47.16 -13.39
C GLU A 173 81.11 -48.20 -14.25
N LEU A 174 80.48 -48.67 -15.33
CA LEU A 174 81.10 -49.60 -16.26
C LEU A 174 82.30 -48.97 -16.98
N LEU A 175 82.20 -47.69 -17.35
CA LEU A 175 83.32 -46.93 -17.92
C LEU A 175 84.48 -46.83 -16.92
N ASP A 176 84.21 -46.57 -15.65
CA ASP A 176 85.22 -46.49 -14.59
C ASP A 176 85.92 -47.84 -14.38
N VAL A 177 85.17 -48.95 -14.35
CA VAL A 177 85.74 -50.31 -14.32
C VAL A 177 86.60 -50.58 -15.56
N LYS A 178 86.14 -50.18 -16.74
CA LYS A 178 86.92 -50.34 -17.98
C LYS A 178 88.23 -49.55 -17.92
N LEU A 179 88.20 -48.32 -17.42
CA LEU A 179 89.40 -47.50 -17.26
C LEU A 179 90.38 -48.14 -16.28
N ALA A 180 89.89 -48.72 -15.18
CA ALA A 180 90.72 -49.47 -14.24
C ALA A 180 91.37 -50.70 -14.91
N LEU A 181 90.60 -51.49 -15.67
CA LEU A 181 91.13 -52.64 -16.41
C LEU A 181 92.16 -52.24 -17.47
N ASP A 182 91.93 -51.14 -18.21
CA ASP A 182 92.92 -50.62 -19.16
C ASP A 182 94.22 -50.21 -18.47
N MET A 183 94.12 -49.60 -17.28
CA MET A 183 95.28 -49.27 -16.47
C MET A 183 96.04 -50.53 -16.05
N GLU A 184 95.34 -51.57 -15.57
CA GLU A 184 95.94 -52.87 -15.24
C GLU A 184 96.63 -53.52 -16.45
N ILE A 185 95.96 -53.58 -17.61
CA ILE A 185 96.54 -54.11 -18.85
C ILE A 185 97.79 -53.33 -19.25
N SER A 186 97.76 -52.00 -19.13
CA SER A 186 98.94 -51.16 -19.43
C SER A 186 100.10 -51.44 -18.46
N ALA A 187 99.79 -51.72 -17.19
CA ALA A 187 100.79 -52.09 -16.19
C ALA A 187 101.37 -53.48 -16.48
N TYR A 188 100.52 -54.46 -16.80
CA TYR A 188 100.96 -55.79 -17.23
C TYR A 188 101.83 -55.72 -18.48
N ARG A 189 101.44 -54.95 -19.51
CA ARG A 189 102.26 -54.72 -20.72
C ARG A 189 103.64 -54.17 -20.39
N LYS A 190 103.73 -53.14 -19.53
CA LYS A 190 105.02 -52.58 -19.10
C LYS A 190 105.90 -53.58 -18.34
N LEU A 191 105.30 -54.43 -17.50
CA LEU A 191 106.04 -55.47 -16.78
C LEU A 191 106.57 -56.54 -17.75
N LEU A 192 105.75 -56.95 -18.73
CA LEU A 192 106.13 -57.85 -19.81
C LEU A 192 107.23 -57.25 -20.69
N GLU A 193 107.13 -55.99 -21.08
CA GLU A 193 108.18 -55.27 -21.82
C GLU A 193 109.50 -55.26 -21.01
N GLY A 194 109.45 -55.03 -19.70
CA GLY A 194 110.64 -55.11 -18.82
C GLY A 194 111.20 -56.52 -18.64
N GLU A 195 110.36 -57.56 -18.69
CA GLU A 195 110.77 -58.97 -18.72
C GLU A 195 111.40 -59.35 -20.08
N GLU A 196 110.81 -58.92 -21.19
CA GLU A 196 111.32 -59.12 -22.56
C GLU A 196 112.70 -58.47 -22.73
N GLU A 197 112.89 -57.27 -22.18
CA GLU A 197 114.16 -56.55 -22.16
C GLU A 197 115.23 -57.28 -21.31
N ARG A 198 114.84 -57.91 -20.19
CA ARG A 198 115.73 -58.72 -19.33
C ARG A 198 116.09 -60.08 -19.95
N LEU A 199 115.14 -60.72 -20.63
CA LEU A 199 115.33 -62.02 -21.30
C LEU A 199 115.96 -61.90 -22.70
N LYS A 200 116.29 -60.69 -23.17
CA LYS A 200 116.83 -60.41 -24.52
C LYS A 200 115.97 -61.03 -25.63
N LEU A 201 114.66 -61.12 -25.42
CA LEU A 201 113.73 -61.46 -26.48
C LEU A 201 113.63 -60.21 -27.35
N SER A 202 114.35 -60.23 -28.47
CA SER A 202 114.41 -59.14 -29.44
C SER A 202 113.00 -58.59 -29.75
N PRO A 203 112.75 -57.28 -29.63
CA PRO A 203 111.45 -56.71 -29.94
C PRO A 203 111.25 -56.79 -31.46
N SER A 204 110.37 -57.69 -31.89
CA SER A 204 109.95 -57.80 -33.29
C SER A 204 108.96 -56.67 -33.61
N PRO A 205 109.11 -55.96 -34.74
CA PRO A 205 108.26 -54.81 -35.04
C PRO A 205 106.87 -55.24 -35.54
N SER A 206 105.86 -54.58 -34.97
CA SER A 206 104.56 -54.17 -35.56
C SER A 206 103.81 -55.16 -36.47
N SER A 207 102.56 -55.46 -36.10
CA SER A 207 101.50 -55.60 -37.12
C SER A 207 100.22 -54.86 -36.73
N ARG A 208 100.11 -53.68 -37.32
CA ARG A 208 98.88 -53.01 -37.79
C ARG A 208 97.71 -53.99 -37.95
N VAL A 209 96.66 -53.86 -37.14
CA VAL A 209 95.34 -54.43 -37.43
C VAL A 209 94.42 -53.30 -37.87
N THR A 210 94.27 -53.21 -39.19
CA THR A 210 93.16 -52.56 -39.86
C THR A 210 91.89 -53.38 -39.61
N VAL A 211 90.88 -52.81 -38.96
CA VAL A 211 89.50 -53.27 -39.15
C VAL A 211 88.70 -52.13 -39.75
N SER A 212 88.34 -52.34 -41.01
CA SER A 212 87.44 -51.53 -41.79
C SER A 212 86.01 -52.08 -41.67
N ARG A 213 85.01 -51.22 -41.96
CA ARG A 213 83.62 -51.49 -42.38
C ARG A 213 82.61 -51.69 -41.22
N ALA A 214 81.38 -51.16 -41.21
CA ALA A 214 80.58 -50.52 -42.25
C ALA A 214 79.43 -49.64 -41.66
N THR A 215 79.15 -48.53 -42.34
CA THR A 215 77.85 -47.95 -42.77
C THR A 215 76.54 -48.10 -41.96
N SER A 216 75.99 -46.97 -41.52
CA SER A 216 74.62 -46.45 -41.82
C SER A 216 74.48 -45.02 -41.23
N SER A 217 74.59 -43.95 -42.01
CA SER A 217 73.54 -43.24 -42.76
C SER A 217 72.38 -42.66 -41.91
N SER A 218 72.33 -41.31 -41.90
CA SER A 218 71.20 -40.38 -41.73
C SER A 218 70.43 -40.37 -40.40
N SER A 219 70.09 -39.25 -39.76
CA SER A 219 69.87 -37.88 -40.26
C SER A 219 69.95 -36.84 -39.13
N SER A 220 70.56 -35.70 -39.50
CA SER A 220 70.35 -34.34 -39.00
C SER A 220 69.11 -34.06 -38.13
N SER A 221 69.28 -33.34 -37.02
CA SER A 221 69.12 -31.87 -37.05
C SER A 221 69.49 -31.22 -35.71
N SER A 222 70.13 -30.08 -35.89
CA SER A 222 70.78 -29.15 -34.98
C SER A 222 69.96 -28.65 -33.78
N THR A 223 70.69 -28.54 -32.68
CA THR A 223 70.53 -27.57 -31.60
C THR A 223 70.40 -26.13 -32.12
N SER A 224 69.57 -25.33 -31.47
CA SER A 224 69.88 -23.92 -31.27
C SER A 224 69.21 -23.41 -29.99
N LEU A 225 70.05 -22.91 -29.10
CA LEU A 225 69.66 -22.16 -27.91
C LEU A 225 69.67 -20.67 -28.24
N VAL A 226 68.86 -19.94 -27.46
CA VAL A 226 68.88 -18.50 -27.10
C VAL A 226 68.67 -17.43 -28.19
N ARG A 227 67.57 -16.65 -28.08
CA ARG A 227 67.53 -15.28 -27.48
C ARG A 227 66.26 -14.46 -27.88
N SER A 228 65.62 -13.91 -26.84
CA SER A 228 64.92 -12.61 -26.72
C SER A 228 64.75 -11.70 -27.97
N SER A 229 63.51 -11.28 -28.25
CA SER A 229 63.06 -9.88 -28.48
C SER A 229 61.53 -9.86 -28.67
N ARG A 230 60.74 -9.19 -27.82
CA ARG A 230 60.27 -7.78 -27.87
C ARG A 230 59.43 -7.44 -29.13
N GLY A 231 58.10 -7.32 -29.00
CA GLY A 231 57.32 -6.46 -29.90
C GLY A 231 55.80 -6.67 -30.14
N LYS A 232 54.97 -6.16 -29.22
CA LYS A 232 53.74 -5.34 -29.43
C LYS A 232 52.44 -5.91 -30.05
N ARG A 233 51.36 -5.50 -29.34
CA ARG A 233 49.91 -5.34 -29.65
C ARG A 233 49.07 -6.50 -29.05
N LYS A 234 48.02 -6.28 -28.25
CA LYS A 234 47.04 -5.18 -28.19
C LYS A 234 46.39 -5.17 -26.79
N ARG A 235 46.32 -3.99 -26.18
CA ARG A 235 45.61 -3.66 -24.93
C ARG A 235 44.11 -3.54 -25.20
N ILE A 236 43.28 -4.26 -24.47
CA ILE A 236 41.86 -3.96 -24.21
C ILE A 236 41.56 -4.42 -22.77
N GLU A 237 40.94 -3.53 -21.99
CA GLU A 237 40.51 -3.65 -20.60
C GLU A 237 39.34 -4.62 -20.44
N ALA A 238 39.35 -5.39 -19.35
CA ALA A 238 38.19 -5.99 -18.68
C ALA A 238 38.70 -6.44 -17.29
N GLU A 239 38.39 -5.70 -16.24
CA GLU A 239 37.28 -6.02 -15.32
C GLU A 239 37.58 -7.32 -14.54
N GLU A 240 38.28 -7.17 -13.41
CA GLU A 240 38.20 -8.15 -12.32
C GLU A 240 37.74 -7.47 -11.03
N LEU A 241 36.59 -7.96 -10.57
CA LEU A 241 36.32 -8.38 -9.20
C LEU A 241 36.32 -7.31 -8.09
N SER A 242 35.12 -6.84 -7.77
CA SER A 242 34.62 -6.87 -6.39
C SER A 242 33.09 -6.83 -6.40
N GLY A 243 32.50 -8.01 -6.66
CA GLY A 243 31.09 -8.27 -6.42
C GLY A 243 30.87 -8.66 -4.96
N SER A 244 29.98 -7.92 -4.31
CA SER A 244 28.99 -8.39 -3.32
C SER A 244 29.48 -9.40 -2.26
N GLY A 245 29.92 -8.88 -1.13
CA GLY A 245 29.98 -9.60 0.15
C GLY A 245 29.20 -8.81 1.20
N THR A 246 27.92 -9.16 1.37
CA THR A 246 27.01 -8.62 2.37
C THR A 246 27.50 -8.99 3.77
N SER A 247 27.98 -8.02 4.55
CA SER A 247 28.23 -8.21 5.98
C SER A 247 26.88 -8.14 6.72
N GLY A 248 26.19 -9.28 6.78
CA GLY A 248 25.06 -9.51 7.68
C GLY A 248 25.56 -9.53 9.12
N ILE A 249 25.44 -8.39 9.81
CA ILE A 249 25.51 -8.33 11.26
C ILE A 249 24.17 -8.89 11.77
N GLY A 250 24.25 -10.06 12.40
CA GLY A 250 23.11 -10.68 13.07
C GLY A 250 22.63 -9.81 14.23
N THR A 251 21.45 -9.24 14.10
CA THR A 251 20.66 -8.75 15.23
C THR A 251 19.81 -9.90 15.74
N GLY A 252 20.21 -10.44 16.89
CA GLY A 252 19.44 -11.41 17.64
C GLY A 252 18.11 -10.81 18.09
N SER A 253 17.04 -11.55 17.81
CA SER A 253 15.71 -11.33 18.35
C SER A 253 15.74 -11.65 19.84
N ILE A 254 15.77 -10.62 20.70
CA ILE A 254 15.37 -10.77 22.09
C ILE A 254 13.86 -10.59 22.19
N SER A 255 13.22 -11.65 22.68
CA SER A 255 11.85 -11.69 23.15
C SER A 255 11.61 -10.63 24.23
N GLY A 256 10.82 -9.61 23.88
CA GLY A 256 10.22 -8.67 24.82
C GLY A 256 8.74 -8.56 24.51
N SER A 257 7.91 -9.15 25.36
CA SER A 257 6.46 -9.01 25.35
C SER A 257 6.07 -7.59 25.72
N SER A 258 5.67 -6.80 24.73
CA SER A 258 4.92 -5.56 24.91
C SER A 258 3.74 -5.58 23.96
N SER A 259 2.53 -5.47 24.50
CA SER A 259 1.26 -5.28 23.79
C SER A 259 1.42 -4.19 22.73
N SER A 260 1.54 -4.59 21.46
CA SER A 260 1.71 -3.66 20.35
C SER A 260 0.40 -3.58 19.60
N SER A 261 -0.20 -2.39 19.62
CA SER A 261 -1.24 -2.01 18.68
C SER A 261 -0.70 -2.21 17.25
N SER A 262 -1.36 -3.06 16.47
CA SER A 262 -0.99 -3.27 15.07
C SER A 262 -1.41 -2.05 14.25
N PHE A 263 -0.44 -1.28 13.75
CA PHE A 263 -0.69 -0.17 12.84
C PHE A 263 -0.70 -0.65 11.39
N GLN A 264 -1.74 -0.33 10.62
CA GLN A 264 -1.80 -0.57 9.19
C GLN A 264 -1.39 0.71 8.44
N MET A 265 -0.43 0.60 7.52
CA MET A 265 0.08 1.71 6.72
C MET A 265 -0.33 1.52 5.26
N SER A 266 -1.02 2.49 4.68
CA SER A 266 -1.39 2.53 3.26
C SER A 266 -0.63 3.65 2.54
N GLN A 267 -0.10 3.37 1.36
CA GLN A 267 0.58 4.37 0.52
C GLN A 267 -0.01 4.32 -0.90
N GLN A 268 -0.29 5.48 -1.48
CA GLN A 268 -0.78 5.63 -2.85
C GLN A 268 0.06 6.68 -3.57
N ALA A 269 0.45 6.43 -4.82
CA ALA A 269 1.19 7.38 -5.64
C ALA A 269 0.61 7.43 -7.06
N SER A 270 0.56 8.62 -7.64
CA SER A 270 0.13 8.86 -9.01
C SER A 270 0.98 9.96 -9.65
N ALA A 271 1.18 9.88 -10.96
CA ALA A 271 1.87 10.90 -11.73
C ALA A 271 1.20 11.03 -13.09
N THR A 272 0.87 12.27 -13.47
CA THR A 272 0.30 12.63 -14.77
C THR A 272 1.41 12.94 -15.78
N GLY A 273 2.60 13.34 -15.30
CA GLY A 273 3.74 13.72 -16.12
C GLY A 273 4.96 12.81 -15.98
N SER A 274 6.10 13.28 -16.49
CA SER A 274 7.38 12.56 -16.48
C SER A 274 8.04 12.40 -15.10
N ILE A 275 7.56 13.15 -14.11
CA ILE A 275 8.14 13.19 -12.76
C ILE A 275 7.22 12.48 -11.79
N SER A 276 7.76 11.57 -10.98
CA SER A 276 7.04 10.90 -9.90
C SER A 276 7.68 11.14 -8.54
N ILE A 277 6.88 11.07 -7.47
CA ILE A 277 7.36 11.11 -6.08
C ILE A 277 7.73 9.67 -5.65
N GLU A 278 9.02 9.34 -5.72
CA GLU A 278 9.53 7.97 -5.57
C GLU A 278 9.69 7.53 -4.11
N GLU A 279 10.02 8.46 -3.21
CA GLU A 279 10.16 8.16 -1.78
C GLU A 279 9.77 9.37 -0.93
N ILE A 280 9.14 9.09 0.21
CA ILE A 280 8.84 10.08 1.23
C ILE A 280 9.31 9.51 2.55
N ASP A 281 10.12 10.27 3.27
CA ASP A 281 10.46 9.91 4.64
C ASP A 281 9.28 10.23 5.58
N LEU A 282 8.86 9.20 6.32
CA LEU A 282 7.75 9.30 7.28
C LEU A 282 8.14 10.15 8.49
N GLU A 283 9.43 10.22 8.82
CA GLU A 283 9.97 11.10 9.86
C GLU A 283 10.12 12.55 9.38
N GLY A 284 9.79 12.83 8.11
CA GLY A 284 9.77 14.18 7.55
C GLY A 284 11.16 14.74 7.22
N LYS A 285 12.21 13.92 7.08
CA LYS A 285 13.56 14.41 6.76
C LYS A 285 13.70 14.80 5.29
N TYR A 286 13.07 14.06 4.38
CA TYR A 286 13.19 14.34 2.94
C TYR A 286 11.99 13.88 2.11
N VAL A 287 11.96 14.38 0.87
CA VAL A 287 11.11 13.90 -0.23
C VAL A 287 11.98 13.68 -1.46
N GLN A 288 11.80 12.56 -2.16
CA GLN A 288 12.54 12.22 -3.36
C GLN A 288 11.64 12.23 -4.61
N LEU A 289 12.13 12.89 -5.66
CA LEU A 289 11.52 12.89 -6.99
C LEU A 289 12.39 12.14 -7.98
N LYS A 290 11.77 11.52 -8.98
CA LYS A 290 12.44 10.85 -10.09
C LYS A 290 11.86 11.28 -11.41
N ASN A 291 12.74 11.54 -12.38
CA ASN A 291 12.33 11.66 -13.78
C ASN A 291 12.33 10.26 -14.43
N ASN A 292 11.14 9.74 -14.71
CA ASN A 292 10.95 8.42 -15.33
C ASN A 292 10.97 8.47 -16.86
N SER A 293 11.20 9.64 -17.45
CA SER A 293 11.29 9.79 -18.90
C SER A 293 12.72 9.72 -19.42
N GLU A 294 12.85 9.49 -20.72
CA GLU A 294 14.11 9.54 -21.47
C GLU A 294 14.54 10.97 -21.82
N LYS A 295 13.80 11.99 -21.38
CA LYS A 295 14.07 13.40 -21.69
C LYS A 295 14.32 14.21 -20.42
N ASP A 296 15.18 15.21 -20.53
CA ASP A 296 15.41 16.17 -19.45
C ASP A 296 14.15 17.00 -19.20
N GLN A 297 13.75 17.12 -17.92
CA GLN A 297 12.57 17.86 -17.51
C GLN A 297 12.99 19.12 -16.75
N SER A 298 12.60 20.29 -17.26
CA SER A 298 12.73 21.54 -16.50
C SER A 298 11.66 21.59 -15.40
N LEU A 299 12.09 21.81 -14.15
CA LEU A 299 11.20 22.04 -13.01
C LEU A 299 11.23 23.51 -12.56
N GLY A 300 11.64 24.41 -13.45
CA GLY A 300 11.71 25.83 -13.16
C GLY A 300 10.38 26.38 -12.64
N ASN A 301 10.39 26.97 -11.44
CA ASN A 301 9.22 27.50 -10.73
C ASN A 301 8.17 26.47 -10.30
N TRP A 302 8.45 25.17 -10.41
CA TRP A 302 7.57 24.15 -9.86
C TRP A 302 7.62 24.19 -8.33
N ARG A 303 6.56 23.68 -7.70
CA ARG A 303 6.43 23.64 -6.25
C ARG A 303 6.14 22.24 -5.77
N LEU A 304 6.95 21.74 -4.85
CA LEU A 304 6.70 20.49 -4.13
C LEU A 304 6.05 20.83 -2.80
N LYS A 305 4.80 20.40 -2.64
CA LYS A 305 3.90 20.77 -1.55
C LYS A 305 3.61 19.55 -0.68
N ARG A 306 3.49 19.76 0.62
CA ARG A 306 3.14 18.71 1.58
C ARG A 306 2.13 19.23 2.60
N GLN A 307 1.12 18.41 2.85
CA GLN A 307 0.07 18.65 3.82
C GLN A 307 0.00 17.44 4.77
N ILE A 308 -0.18 17.71 6.06
CA ILE A 308 -0.27 16.68 7.11
C ILE A 308 -1.64 16.80 7.77
N GLY A 309 -2.49 15.78 7.60
CA GLY A 309 -3.89 15.81 8.01
C GLY A 309 -4.60 17.04 7.43
N ASP A 310 -5.31 17.76 8.29
CA ASP A 310 -5.98 19.03 7.97
C ASP A 310 -5.13 20.26 8.31
N GLY A 311 -3.83 20.08 8.54
CA GLY A 311 -2.90 21.16 8.88
C GLY A 311 -2.50 22.04 7.70
N ASP A 312 -1.68 23.04 8.01
CA ASP A 312 -1.12 23.98 7.04
C ASP A 312 -0.23 23.29 6.00
N GLU A 313 -0.27 23.79 4.78
CA GLU A 313 0.52 23.28 3.68
C GLU A 313 1.89 23.98 3.61
N ILE A 314 2.95 23.18 3.48
CA ILE A 314 4.32 23.66 3.29
C ILE A 314 4.76 23.42 1.84
N ALA A 315 5.47 24.38 1.24
CA ALA A 315 5.87 24.31 -0.17
C ALA A 315 7.35 24.65 -0.42
N TYR A 316 8.09 23.71 -1.02
CA TYR A 316 9.41 23.95 -1.57
C TYR A 316 9.32 24.43 -3.02
N LYS A 317 10.02 25.51 -3.37
CA LYS A 317 10.05 26.07 -4.73
C LYS A 317 11.38 25.76 -5.42
N PHE A 318 11.31 25.14 -6.60
CA PHE A 318 12.49 24.91 -7.43
C PHE A 318 13.02 26.21 -8.04
N THR A 319 14.34 26.30 -8.20
CA THR A 319 14.96 27.46 -8.85
C THR A 319 14.57 27.52 -10.34
N PRO A 320 14.46 28.72 -10.95
CA PRO A 320 14.00 28.85 -12.34
C PRO A 320 14.80 28.08 -13.39
N LYS A 321 16.07 27.75 -13.09
CA LYS A 321 17.00 27.05 -13.99
C LYS A 321 17.16 25.56 -13.65
N TYR A 322 16.37 25.03 -12.71
CA TYR A 322 16.52 23.65 -12.29
C TYR A 322 16.00 22.68 -13.36
N VAL A 323 16.86 21.74 -13.75
CA VAL A 323 16.54 20.68 -14.73
C VAL A 323 16.87 19.33 -14.10
N LEU A 324 15.90 18.42 -14.10
CA LEU A 324 16.07 17.04 -13.69
C LEU A 324 16.30 16.18 -14.93
N ARG A 325 17.51 15.61 -15.05
CA ARG A 325 17.88 14.84 -16.25
C ARG A 325 17.05 13.55 -16.38
N ALA A 326 17.00 13.01 -17.58
CA ALA A 326 16.40 11.70 -17.86
C ALA A 326 16.92 10.63 -16.89
N GLY A 327 16.02 9.87 -16.26
CA GLY A 327 16.36 8.82 -15.29
C GLY A 327 16.94 9.30 -13.95
N GLN A 328 17.13 10.61 -13.76
CA GLN A 328 17.77 11.16 -12.57
C GLN A 328 16.78 11.29 -11.40
N THR A 329 17.29 11.10 -10.18
CA THR A 329 16.58 11.40 -8.94
C THR A 329 17.11 12.68 -8.28
N VAL A 330 16.23 13.37 -7.56
CA VAL A 330 16.57 14.48 -6.68
C VAL A 330 15.91 14.28 -5.33
N THR A 331 16.69 14.47 -4.28
CA THR A 331 16.21 14.41 -2.90
C THR A 331 16.23 15.81 -2.30
N ILE A 332 15.09 16.24 -1.77
CA ILE A 332 14.93 17.53 -1.12
C ILE A 332 14.85 17.28 0.40
N TRP A 333 15.88 17.70 1.11
CA TRP A 333 16.03 17.54 2.56
C TRP A 333 15.51 18.76 3.31
N GLY A 334 14.92 18.54 4.49
CA GLY A 334 14.74 19.59 5.49
C GLY A 334 16.09 20.05 6.06
N ALA A 335 16.15 21.28 6.56
CA ALA A 335 17.37 21.86 7.12
C ALA A 335 17.93 21.05 8.30
N ASP A 336 17.06 20.44 9.11
CA ASP A 336 17.44 19.72 10.33
C ASP A 336 18.02 18.33 10.06
N ALA A 337 17.97 17.85 8.80
CA ALA A 337 18.52 16.56 8.44
C ALA A 337 20.06 16.52 8.43
N GLY A 338 20.73 17.68 8.53
CA GLY A 338 22.20 17.77 8.59
C GLY A 338 22.92 17.42 7.28
N VAL A 339 22.20 17.36 6.16
CA VAL A 339 22.76 17.04 4.84
C VAL A 339 23.30 18.29 4.15
N SER A 340 24.47 18.18 3.51
CA SER A 340 25.06 19.27 2.73
C SER A 340 24.34 19.49 1.41
N HIS A 341 24.11 20.75 1.03
CA HIS A 341 23.46 21.11 -0.22
C HIS A 341 24.39 20.87 -1.42
N SER A 342 24.05 19.91 -2.28
CA SER A 342 24.80 19.57 -3.50
C SER A 342 23.86 19.36 -4.72
N PRO A 343 23.40 20.46 -5.35
CA PRO A 343 22.63 20.38 -6.60
C PRO A 343 23.42 19.69 -7.72
N PRO A 344 22.74 18.99 -8.66
CA PRO A 344 21.28 18.92 -8.80
C PRO A 344 20.62 17.80 -7.97
N SER A 345 21.35 16.77 -7.53
CA SER A 345 20.75 15.59 -6.90
C SER A 345 20.34 15.78 -5.44
N VAL A 346 20.99 16.68 -4.69
CA VAL A 346 20.69 16.91 -3.27
C VAL A 346 20.35 18.37 -3.03
N LEU A 347 19.09 18.64 -2.77
CA LEU A 347 18.58 19.96 -2.43
C LEU A 347 18.29 20.05 -0.94
N VAL A 348 18.52 21.21 -0.34
CA VAL A 348 18.25 21.45 1.08
C VAL A 348 17.32 22.64 1.18
N TRP A 349 16.20 22.46 1.85
CA TRP A 349 15.24 23.51 2.12
C TRP A 349 15.67 24.31 3.35
N LYS A 350 16.63 25.21 3.14
CA LYS A 350 17.32 25.93 4.23
C LYS A 350 16.42 26.70 5.19
N ASN A 351 15.22 27.09 4.74
CA ASN A 351 14.28 27.89 5.54
C ASN A 351 13.21 27.04 6.24
N GLN A 352 13.29 25.71 6.14
CA GLN A 352 12.32 24.78 6.73
C GLN A 352 13.07 23.62 7.40
N GLY A 353 12.85 23.43 8.71
CA GLY A 353 13.53 22.38 9.49
C GLY A 353 13.21 20.97 8.99
N SER A 354 11.93 20.66 8.76
CA SER A 354 11.46 19.37 8.29
C SER A 354 10.26 19.46 7.35
N TRP A 355 9.99 18.37 6.64
CA TRP A 355 8.76 18.13 5.87
C TRP A 355 7.56 17.75 6.76
N GLY A 356 7.76 17.67 8.08
CA GLY A 356 6.76 17.33 9.08
C GLY A 356 6.38 15.84 9.12
N THR A 357 5.84 15.43 10.28
CA THR A 357 5.58 14.03 10.65
C THR A 357 4.11 13.89 11.02
N GLY A 358 3.43 12.82 10.57
CA GLY A 358 2.02 12.62 10.91
C GLY A 358 1.42 11.32 10.37
N GLY A 359 0.17 11.05 10.76
CA GLY A 359 -0.56 9.84 10.37
C GLY A 359 -1.18 9.90 8.98
N ASN A 360 -1.55 11.08 8.49
CA ASN A 360 -2.06 11.30 7.13
C ASN A 360 -1.18 12.33 6.45
N ILE A 361 -0.48 11.95 5.39
CA ILE A 361 0.48 12.79 4.68
C ILE A 361 0.09 12.81 3.21
N ARG A 362 -0.13 14.00 2.64
CA ARG A 362 -0.30 14.19 1.20
C ARG A 362 0.81 15.08 0.67
N THR A 363 1.65 14.54 -0.19
CA THR A 363 2.72 15.27 -0.88
C THR A 363 2.41 15.32 -2.36
N TYR A 364 2.52 16.50 -2.97
CA TYR A 364 2.17 16.67 -4.36
C TYR A 364 3.05 17.72 -5.05
N LEU A 365 3.32 17.49 -6.34
CA LEU A 365 4.15 18.32 -7.18
C LEU A 365 3.25 19.13 -8.11
N VAL A 366 3.45 20.44 -8.10
CA VAL A 366 2.70 21.42 -8.89
C VAL A 366 3.61 22.04 -9.94
N ASN A 367 3.18 22.04 -11.21
CA ASN A 367 3.92 22.64 -12.31
C ASN A 367 3.88 24.19 -12.24
N SER A 368 4.50 24.86 -13.23
CA SER A 368 4.50 26.32 -13.31
C SER A 368 3.12 26.94 -13.58
N GLU A 369 2.19 26.15 -14.10
CA GLU A 369 0.82 26.56 -14.45
C GLU A 369 -0.16 26.37 -13.27
N GLY A 370 0.27 25.67 -12.21
CA GLY A 370 -0.56 25.42 -11.03
C GLY A 370 -1.23 24.05 -11.02
N GLU A 371 -0.95 23.19 -12.00
CA GLU A 371 -1.53 21.84 -12.09
C GLU A 371 -0.76 20.83 -11.25
N GLU A 372 -1.48 19.92 -10.58
CA GLU A 372 -0.90 18.79 -9.85
C GLU A 372 -0.44 17.71 -10.86
N VAL A 373 0.87 17.51 -10.97
CA VAL A 373 1.47 16.58 -11.94
C VAL A 373 1.98 15.28 -11.31
N ALA A 374 2.14 15.26 -9.99
CA ALA A 374 2.43 14.04 -9.23
C ALA A 374 1.87 14.18 -7.81
N VAL A 375 1.33 13.10 -7.26
CA VAL A 375 0.75 13.06 -5.91
C VAL A 375 1.19 11.76 -5.24
N ARG A 376 1.45 11.83 -3.94
CA ARG A 376 1.65 10.67 -3.10
C ARG A 376 1.04 10.89 -1.72
N SER A 377 0.21 9.96 -1.32
CA SER A 377 -0.54 9.98 -0.06
C SER A 377 -0.13 8.80 0.81
N VAL A 378 0.04 9.02 2.11
CA VAL A 378 0.37 8.01 3.11
C VAL A 378 -0.58 8.13 4.28
N THR A 379 -1.28 7.04 4.62
CA THR A 379 -2.22 6.99 5.73
C THR A 379 -1.86 5.85 6.67
N LYS A 380 -1.60 6.17 7.93
CA LYS A 380 -1.38 5.25 9.04
C LYS A 380 -2.68 5.13 9.84
N SER A 381 -3.32 3.97 9.78
CA SER A 381 -4.46 3.62 10.64
C SER A 381 -4.00 2.72 11.80
N VAL A 382 -4.63 2.86 12.95
CA VAL A 382 -4.48 1.92 14.06
C VAL A 382 -5.54 0.84 13.86
N VAL A 383 -5.13 -0.42 13.73
CA VAL A 383 -6.07 -1.54 13.82
C VAL A 383 -6.22 -1.84 15.29
N VAL A 384 -7.29 -1.32 15.90
CA VAL A 384 -7.74 -1.80 17.20
C VAL A 384 -8.27 -3.20 16.94
N ARG A 385 -7.51 -4.20 17.37
CA ARG A 385 -8.01 -5.56 17.43
C ARG A 385 -8.87 -5.59 18.69
N GLU A 386 -10.18 -5.45 18.51
CA GLU A 386 -11.13 -5.78 19.57
C GLU A 386 -10.93 -7.28 19.85
N ASN A 387 -10.14 -7.59 20.88
CA ASN A 387 -10.24 -8.88 21.52
C ASN A 387 -11.63 -8.88 22.16
N GLU A 388 -12.56 -9.61 21.54
CA GLU A 388 -13.72 -10.15 22.25
C GLU A 388 -13.17 -11.14 23.29
N GLU A 389 -12.65 -10.62 24.39
CA GLU A 389 -12.54 -11.36 25.64
C GLU A 389 -13.91 -11.19 26.32
N GLU A 390 -14.74 -12.23 26.18
CA GLU A 390 -15.85 -12.49 27.08
C GLU A 390 -15.29 -12.57 28.51
N GLU A 391 -15.24 -11.45 29.21
CA GLU A 391 -15.13 -11.43 30.66
C GLU A 391 -16.55 -11.35 31.24
N ASP A 392 -17.03 -12.51 31.69
CA ASP A 392 -18.13 -12.63 32.65
C ASP A 392 -17.71 -11.91 33.95
N GLU A 393 -17.90 -10.60 34.02
CA GLU A 393 -17.80 -9.84 35.28
C GLU A 393 -19.18 -9.72 35.92
N ILE A 394 -19.39 -10.56 36.95
CA ILE A 394 -20.52 -10.50 37.86
C ILE A 394 -20.37 -9.21 38.69
N GLU A 395 -21.02 -8.13 38.27
CA GLU A 395 -21.18 -6.94 39.11
C GLU A 395 -22.51 -6.99 39.88
N TYR A 396 -22.38 -7.15 41.18
CA TYR A 396 -23.45 -7.05 42.16
C TYR A 396 -23.97 -5.59 42.22
N GLY A 397 -25.20 -5.39 41.76
CA GLY A 397 -26.21 -4.49 42.33
C GLY A 397 -25.87 -3.01 42.57
N GLU A 398 -26.50 -2.14 41.78
CA GLU A 398 -27.21 -0.98 42.33
C GLU A 398 -28.52 -0.80 41.58
N GLU A 399 -29.63 -0.98 42.30
CA GLU A 399 -30.99 -0.67 41.85
C GLU A 399 -31.10 0.85 41.68
N ASP A 400 -31.30 1.31 40.45
CA ASP A 400 -31.62 2.71 40.19
C ASP A 400 -33.03 3.01 40.73
N LEU A 401 -33.02 3.61 41.92
CA LEU A 401 -34.13 4.22 42.62
C LEU A 401 -34.89 5.17 41.70
N PHE A 402 -36.12 4.78 41.37
CA PHE A 402 -37.15 5.70 40.88
C PHE A 402 -37.23 6.91 41.81
N ASN A 403 -36.83 8.08 41.32
CA ASN A 403 -37.03 9.35 41.98
C ASN A 403 -38.51 9.77 41.83
N GLN A 404 -39.39 9.09 42.57
CA GLN A 404 -40.79 9.45 42.72
C GLN A 404 -40.91 10.42 43.90
N GLN A 405 -40.78 11.72 43.63
CA GLN A 405 -41.06 12.75 44.61
C GLN A 405 -42.56 13.03 44.65
N GLY A 406 -43.29 12.15 45.33
CA GLY A 406 -44.57 12.46 45.95
C GLY A 406 -44.31 12.79 47.41
N ASP A 407 -44.60 14.01 47.83
CA ASP A 407 -44.45 14.44 49.23
C ASP A 407 -45.75 14.17 50.02
N PRO A 408 -45.72 13.55 51.21
CA PRO A 408 -46.91 13.16 51.95
C PRO A 408 -47.38 14.18 53.01
N ARG A 409 -48.66 14.55 52.90
CA ARG A 409 -49.71 14.64 53.94
C ARG A 409 -49.44 15.23 55.36
N THR A 410 -50.25 16.26 55.65
CA THR A 410 -50.93 16.68 56.92
C THR A 410 -50.01 17.15 58.07
N THR A 411 -50.28 18.20 58.87
CA THR A 411 -51.51 18.70 59.51
C THR A 411 -51.34 20.18 59.94
N SER A 412 -52.48 20.84 60.18
CA SER A 412 -52.69 21.81 61.28
C SER A 412 -52.22 23.27 61.14
N ARG A 413 -53.15 24.17 61.51
CA ARG A 413 -53.07 25.64 61.71
C ARG A 413 -53.21 26.47 60.44
N GLY A 414 -54.12 27.43 60.33
CA GLY A 414 -55.07 27.98 61.28
C GLY A 414 -55.92 29.02 60.57
N CYS A 415 -57.19 29.09 60.96
CA CYS A 415 -58.09 30.18 60.63
C CYS A 415 -57.66 31.41 61.44
N SER A 416 -57.49 32.58 60.79
CA SER A 416 -57.58 33.89 61.45
C SER A 416 -57.67 35.03 60.42
N VAL A 417 -58.89 35.56 60.31
CA VAL A 417 -59.27 36.98 60.13
C VAL A 417 -58.87 37.61 58.77
N MET A 418 -59.80 38.10 57.94
CA MET A 418 -60.89 39.04 58.23
C MET A 418 -62.06 38.87 57.25
#